data_AF-J9EUL2-F1
#
_entry.id   AF-J9EUL2-F1
#
_cell.length_a   1.000
_cell.length_b   1.000
_cell.length_c   1.000
_cell.angle_alpha   90.00
_cell.angle_beta   90.00
_cell.angle_gamma   90.00
#
_symmetry.space_group_name_H-M   'P 1'
#
loop_
_entity.id
_entity.type
_entity.pdbx_description
1 polymer ?
#
loop_
_entity_poly.entity_id
_entity_poly.type
_entity_poly.pdbx_seq_one_letter_code
_entity_poly.pdbx_strand_id
1 'polypeptide(L)'
;MDWTFTSTALTMADFIRMENYYNEVEAQHCWILFDHWLDNYFPTRKGRPTPTSGKFFKGVLSVVILIMIILAPILLFAFLNSLGTRAPPKRLHFKASIEGYPFLYSTDAVFNDETMSHLSTHNMQALVDELTNLEESDIKRRALSFISDYTFKDVFLINLTSDSLRNWDISLPGKKQLMEELQSLQTTQIVFEISLLRPVDSTQRWHEFILATALTSKQSKIFLDLINGNITTARMSFPLAQYLLTPPNGRLQPADAINLALKRIHSMSTWQYHGDYWSITWDQKFVIFVDRVVPSWMSIVVGSGGMVAMYVAVILVVGRFVREIVRTPIHNAMIENIPNCENLLRLFHDIYVVREKHQFYLESRLYGKLVFLMRSPETLIRWCRYRVKVKNE
;
A
#
# COMPACT_ATOMS: atom_id res chain seq x y z
N MET A 1 13.70 29.24 -24.85
CA MET A 1 13.46 29.09 -26.30
C MET A 1 13.38 30.45 -26.98
N ASP A 2 12.72 31.44 -26.38
CA ASP A 2 12.57 32.76 -27.02
C ASP A 2 13.91 33.46 -27.30
N TRP A 3 14.87 33.44 -26.37
CA TRP A 3 16.21 34.00 -26.62
C TRP A 3 16.93 33.39 -27.84
N THR A 4 16.76 32.09 -28.09
CA THR A 4 17.49 31.42 -29.19
C THR A 4 16.95 31.81 -30.57
N PHE A 5 15.69 32.21 -30.66
CA PHE A 5 15.02 32.55 -31.93
C PHE A 5 14.77 34.05 -32.10
N THR A 6 15.06 34.85 -31.08
CA THR A 6 14.97 36.31 -31.16
C THR A 6 16.33 36.92 -31.47
N SER A 7 16.36 37.84 -32.44
CA SER A 7 17.55 38.65 -32.67
C SER A 7 17.63 39.72 -31.57
N THR A 8 18.64 39.65 -30.69
CA THR A 8 18.83 40.56 -29.54
C THR A 8 20.30 40.87 -29.33
N ALA A 9 20.59 42.05 -28.78
CA ALA A 9 21.92 42.45 -28.36
C ALA A 9 22.35 41.86 -26.99
N LEU A 10 21.40 41.28 -26.25
CA LEU A 10 21.61 40.82 -24.88
C LEU A 10 22.19 39.41 -24.83
N THR A 11 23.06 39.18 -23.84
CA THR A 11 23.50 37.82 -23.50
C THR A 11 22.32 37.00 -22.98
N MET A 12 22.40 35.67 -23.06
CA MET A 12 21.35 34.79 -22.52
C MET A 12 21.04 35.07 -21.05
N ALA A 13 22.06 35.32 -20.23
CA ALA A 13 21.89 35.62 -18.81
C ALA A 13 21.17 36.96 -18.58
N ASP A 14 21.52 37.98 -19.36
CA ASP A 14 20.89 39.30 -19.27
C ASP A 14 19.44 39.29 -19.78
N PHE A 15 19.17 38.51 -20.82
CA PHE A 15 17.82 38.24 -21.31
C PHE A 15 16.96 37.58 -20.23
N ILE A 16 17.42 36.46 -19.65
CA ILE A 16 16.70 35.78 -18.56
C ILE A 16 16.47 36.71 -17.37
N ARG A 17 17.48 37.50 -16.99
CA ARG A 17 17.36 38.46 -15.89
C ARG A 17 16.31 39.54 -16.19
N MET A 18 16.29 40.05 -17.41
CA MET A 18 15.31 41.05 -17.85
C MET A 18 13.89 40.50 -17.77
N GLU A 19 13.65 39.29 -18.31
CA GLU A 19 12.34 38.63 -18.27
C GLU A 19 11.88 38.34 -16.83
N ASN A 20 12.80 37.91 -15.96
CA ASN A 20 12.46 37.71 -14.54
C ASN A 20 12.04 39.02 -13.86
N TYR A 21 12.74 40.13 -14.11
CA TYR A 21 12.33 41.44 -13.57
C TYR A 21 10.99 41.90 -14.12
N TYR A 22 10.75 41.67 -15.41
CA TYR A 22 9.46 41.99 -16.04
C TYR A 22 8.33 41.21 -15.37
N ASN A 23 8.47 39.89 -15.21
CA ASN A 23 7.46 39.03 -14.59
C ASN A 23 7.13 39.45 -13.14
N GLU A 24 8.14 39.78 -12.33
CA GLU A 24 7.92 40.25 -10.95
C GLU A 24 7.19 41.60 -10.92
N VAL A 25 7.57 42.53 -11.80
CA VAL A 25 6.95 43.86 -11.86
C VAL A 25 5.53 43.80 -12.42
N GLU A 26 5.27 42.93 -13.40
CA GLU A 26 3.93 42.68 -13.94
C GLU A 26 3.03 42.00 -12.90
N ALA A 27 3.51 40.99 -12.20
CA ALA A 27 2.78 40.35 -11.10
C ALA A 27 2.38 41.38 -10.03
N GLN A 28 3.30 42.28 -9.66
CA GLN A 28 3.01 43.38 -8.75
C GLN A 28 2.00 44.38 -9.33
N HIS A 29 2.10 44.71 -10.61
CA HIS A 29 1.11 45.56 -11.26
C HIS A 29 -0.30 44.95 -11.22
N CYS A 30 -0.43 43.66 -11.54
CA CYS A 30 -1.69 42.93 -11.43
C CYS A 30 -2.20 42.91 -10.00
N TRP A 31 -1.33 42.73 -9.00
CA TRP A 31 -1.71 42.76 -7.60
C TRP A 31 -2.25 44.13 -7.16
N ILE A 32 -1.59 45.22 -7.55
CA ILE A 32 -2.04 46.60 -7.29
C ILE A 32 -3.39 46.88 -7.97
N LEU A 33 -3.54 46.46 -9.24
CA LEU A 33 -4.81 46.62 -9.96
C LEU A 33 -5.93 45.83 -9.30
N PHE A 34 -5.65 44.60 -8.85
CA PHE A 34 -6.61 43.78 -8.12
C PHE A 34 -6.98 44.41 -6.77
N ASP A 35 -6.01 44.94 -6.02
CA ASP A 35 -6.24 45.63 -4.75
C ASP A 35 -7.11 46.88 -4.96
N HIS A 36 -6.81 47.69 -5.98
CA HIS A 36 -7.63 48.85 -6.33
C HIS A 36 -9.04 48.46 -6.79
N TRP A 37 -9.16 47.41 -7.60
CA TRP A 37 -10.46 46.85 -7.99
C TRP A 37 -11.23 46.38 -6.75
N LEU A 38 -10.59 45.64 -5.85
CA LEU A 38 -11.22 45.11 -4.65
C LEU A 38 -11.70 46.25 -3.73
N ASP A 39 -10.90 47.30 -3.54
CA ASP A 39 -11.28 48.48 -2.77
C ASP A 39 -12.42 49.28 -3.42
N ASN A 40 -12.50 49.31 -4.76
CA ASN A 40 -13.60 50.00 -5.47
C ASN A 40 -14.95 49.27 -5.29
N TYR A 41 -14.96 47.94 -5.33
CA TYR A 41 -16.19 47.14 -5.19
C TYR A 41 -16.54 46.84 -3.73
N PHE A 42 -15.52 46.69 -2.86
CA PHE A 42 -15.65 46.40 -1.44
C PHE A 42 -14.87 47.41 -0.61
N PRO A 43 -15.35 48.66 -0.49
CA PRO A 43 -14.60 49.74 0.15
C PRO A 43 -14.31 49.43 1.63
N THR A 44 -13.06 49.08 1.92
CA THR A 44 -12.59 48.93 3.28
C THR A 44 -12.12 50.28 3.82
N ARG A 45 -12.69 50.74 4.94
CA ARG A 45 -12.16 51.95 5.59
C ARG A 45 -10.79 51.61 6.17
N LYS A 46 -9.76 52.32 5.72
CA LYS A 46 -8.39 52.21 6.26
C LYS A 46 -8.42 52.35 7.79
N GLY A 47 -7.73 51.45 8.49
CA GLY A 47 -7.64 51.44 9.96
C GLY A 47 -8.73 50.66 10.71
N ARG A 48 -9.64 49.95 10.02
CA ARG A 48 -10.58 49.02 10.68
C ARG A 48 -9.99 47.61 10.81
N PRO A 49 -10.38 46.84 11.85
CA PRO A 49 -9.98 45.44 11.97
C PRO A 49 -10.53 44.64 10.79
N THR A 50 -9.72 43.73 10.25
CA THR A 50 -10.14 42.82 9.17
C THR A 50 -11.29 41.91 9.63
N PRO A 51 -12.31 41.67 8.78
CA PRO A 51 -13.50 40.90 9.15
C PRO A 51 -13.13 39.47 9.54
N THR A 52 -13.83 38.94 10.55
CA THR A 52 -13.57 37.61 11.11
C THR A 52 -13.75 36.48 10.09
N SER A 53 -14.73 36.59 9.18
CA SER A 53 -14.96 35.62 8.10
C SER A 53 -13.76 35.49 7.15
N GLY A 54 -13.15 36.62 6.77
CA GLY A 54 -11.95 36.64 5.92
C GLY A 54 -10.73 36.02 6.61
N LYS A 55 -10.58 36.24 7.92
CA LYS A 55 -9.53 35.59 8.73
C LYS A 55 -9.74 34.09 8.81
N PHE A 56 -10.98 33.66 9.07
CA PHE A 56 -11.33 32.25 9.17
C PHE A 56 -11.06 31.53 7.84
N PHE A 57 -11.54 32.08 6.71
CA PHE A 57 -11.33 31.45 5.41
C PHE A 57 -9.85 31.35 5.04
N LYS A 58 -9.06 32.43 5.17
CA LYS A 58 -7.63 32.37 4.81
C LYS A 58 -6.82 31.49 5.76
N GLY A 59 -7.07 31.58 7.06
CA GLY A 59 -6.32 30.82 8.07
C GLY A 59 -6.72 29.36 8.12
N VAL A 60 -8.00 29.07 8.38
CA VAL A 60 -8.49 27.70 8.60
C VAL A 60 -8.39 26.87 7.32
N LEU A 61 -8.70 27.44 6.16
CA LEU A 61 -8.55 26.72 4.89
C LEU A 61 -7.10 26.31 4.64
N SER A 62 -6.13 27.19 4.94
CA SER A 62 -4.70 26.86 4.76
C SER A 62 -4.26 25.69 5.65
N VAL A 63 -4.75 25.64 6.89
CA VAL A 63 -4.46 24.55 7.84
C VAL A 63 -5.12 23.25 7.39
N VAL A 64 -6.37 23.30 6.92
CA VAL A 64 -7.08 22.13 6.40
C VAL A 64 -6.37 21.56 5.17
N ILE A 65 -5.94 22.41 4.23
CA ILE A 65 -5.15 21.98 3.06
C ILE A 65 -3.86 21.29 3.50
N LEU A 66 -3.15 21.85 4.48
CA LEU A 66 -1.92 21.24 5.01
C LEU A 66 -2.19 19.85 5.61
N ILE A 67 -3.25 19.71 6.41
CA ILE A 67 -3.65 18.42 7.00
C ILE A 67 -3.99 17.41 5.90
N MET A 68 -4.72 17.82 4.87
CA MET A 68 -5.06 16.96 3.74
C MET A 68 -3.82 16.48 2.98
N ILE A 69 -2.83 17.36 2.77
CA ILE A 69 -1.56 16.98 2.13
C ILE A 69 -0.78 15.97 2.97
N ILE A 70 -0.76 16.14 4.30
CA ILE A 70 -0.10 15.21 5.22
C ILE A 70 -0.86 13.87 5.26
N LEU A 71 -2.19 13.89 5.17
CA LEU A 71 -3.03 12.68 5.25
C LEU A 71 -3.14 11.92 3.92
N ALA A 72 -2.99 12.59 2.78
CA ALA A 72 -3.14 12.00 1.45
C ALA A 72 -2.26 10.76 1.21
N PRO A 73 -0.97 10.72 1.61
CA PRO A 73 -0.16 9.50 1.54
C PRO A 73 -0.76 8.29 2.27
N ILE A 74 -1.34 8.51 3.45
CA ILE A 74 -1.91 7.46 4.29
C ILE A 74 -3.22 6.94 3.65
N LEU A 75 -4.06 7.85 3.15
CA LEU A 75 -5.29 7.50 2.45
C LEU A 75 -5.00 6.73 1.15
N LEU A 76 -4.00 7.18 0.39
CA LEU A 76 -3.58 6.52 -0.83
C LEU A 76 -3.08 5.10 -0.54
N PHE A 77 -2.35 4.89 0.57
CA PHE A 77 -1.94 3.55 0.98
C PHE A 77 -3.12 2.63 1.30
N ALA A 78 -4.08 3.10 2.11
CA ALA A 78 -5.28 2.33 2.44
C ALA A 78 -6.05 1.94 1.16
N PHE A 79 -6.11 2.86 0.19
CA PHE A 79 -6.70 2.60 -1.11
C PHE A 79 -5.89 1.60 -1.95
N LEU A 80 -4.57 1.72 -2.03
CA LEU A 80 -3.72 0.83 -2.83
C LEU A 80 -3.73 -0.61 -2.32
N ASN A 81 -3.79 -0.82 -0.99
CA ASN A 81 -3.94 -2.17 -0.43
C ASN A 81 -5.24 -2.86 -0.84
N SER A 82 -6.28 -2.09 -1.18
CA SER A 82 -7.54 -2.65 -1.65
C SER A 82 -7.46 -3.22 -3.09
N LEU A 83 -6.45 -2.82 -3.89
CA LEU A 83 -6.29 -3.19 -5.30
C LEU A 83 -5.64 -4.57 -5.52
N GLY A 84 -5.56 -5.40 -4.48
CA GLY A 84 -5.00 -6.74 -4.59
C GLY A 84 -5.65 -7.55 -5.72
N THR A 85 -4.82 -8.19 -6.55
CA THR A 85 -5.27 -9.09 -7.61
C THR A 85 -5.46 -10.52 -7.08
N ARG A 86 -6.40 -11.25 -7.66
CA ARG A 86 -6.62 -12.65 -7.29
C ARG A 86 -5.59 -13.54 -7.97
N ALA A 87 -4.94 -14.38 -7.19
CA ALA A 87 -4.19 -15.52 -7.69
C ALA A 87 -4.77 -16.81 -7.10
N PRO A 88 -5.48 -17.66 -7.85
CA PRO A 88 -5.96 -18.92 -7.30
C PRO A 88 -4.80 -19.90 -7.05
N PRO A 89 -4.91 -20.82 -6.09
CA PRO A 89 -3.96 -21.92 -5.94
C PRO A 89 -4.01 -22.84 -7.17
N LYS A 90 -2.89 -23.50 -7.49
CA LYS A 90 -2.77 -24.43 -8.63
C LYS A 90 -2.62 -25.88 -8.20
N ARG A 91 -1.83 -26.13 -7.16
CA ARG A 91 -1.57 -27.48 -6.64
C ARG A 91 -1.41 -27.44 -5.14
N LEU A 92 -1.88 -28.46 -4.46
CA LEU A 92 -1.64 -28.69 -3.04
C LEU A 92 -1.11 -30.10 -2.87
N HIS A 93 -0.02 -30.25 -2.13
CA HIS A 93 0.45 -31.53 -1.64
C HIS A 93 0.15 -31.62 -0.16
N PHE A 94 -0.42 -32.75 0.23
CA PHE A 94 -0.64 -33.10 1.62
C PHE A 94 0.07 -34.41 1.90
N LYS A 95 0.96 -34.41 2.90
CA LYS A 95 1.71 -35.58 3.32
C LYS A 95 1.58 -35.78 4.82
N ALA A 96 1.49 -37.03 5.24
CA ALA A 96 1.54 -37.42 6.64
C ALA A 96 2.57 -38.53 6.84
N SER A 97 3.47 -38.37 7.81
CA SER A 97 4.52 -39.34 8.15
C SER A 97 4.70 -39.44 9.66
N ILE A 98 5.16 -40.59 10.12
CA ILE A 98 5.80 -40.69 11.44
C ILE A 98 7.23 -40.20 11.29
N GLU A 99 7.71 -39.40 12.26
CA GLU A 99 9.04 -38.81 12.25
C GLU A 99 10.11 -39.89 12.01
N GLY A 100 10.98 -39.68 11.01
CA GLY A 100 12.05 -40.61 10.65
C GLY A 100 11.66 -41.73 9.67
N TYR A 101 10.39 -41.87 9.30
CA TYR A 101 9.90 -42.92 8.40
C TYR A 101 9.31 -42.38 7.09
N PRO A 102 9.18 -43.23 6.05
CA PRO A 102 8.48 -42.84 4.81
C PRO A 102 7.05 -42.39 5.07
N PHE A 103 6.55 -41.50 4.20
CA PHE A 103 5.19 -40.97 4.29
C PHE A 103 4.16 -42.12 4.32
N LEU A 104 3.31 -42.12 5.33
CA LEU A 104 2.18 -43.03 5.42
C LEU A 104 1.17 -42.69 4.33
N TYR A 105 0.93 -41.39 4.14
CA TYR A 105 -0.05 -40.88 3.20
C TYR A 105 0.51 -39.70 2.42
N SER A 106 0.31 -39.72 1.10
CA SER A 106 0.68 -38.63 0.20
C SER A 106 -0.44 -38.45 -0.83
N THR A 107 -1.03 -37.27 -0.88
CA THR A 107 -2.03 -36.92 -1.90
C THR A 107 -1.73 -35.56 -2.52
N ASP A 108 -2.15 -35.43 -3.77
CA ASP A 108 -1.98 -34.24 -4.59
C ASP A 108 -3.37 -33.77 -5.04
N ALA A 109 -3.74 -32.55 -4.66
CA ALA A 109 -4.93 -31.88 -5.14
C ALA A 109 -4.53 -30.85 -6.21
N VAL A 110 -5.03 -31.02 -7.44
CA VAL A 110 -4.79 -30.07 -8.54
C VAL A 110 -6.02 -29.19 -8.71
N PHE A 111 -5.79 -27.88 -8.71
CA PHE A 111 -6.81 -26.86 -8.93
C PHE A 111 -6.71 -26.38 -10.38
N ASN A 112 -7.50 -26.98 -11.26
CA ASN A 112 -7.79 -26.46 -12.60
C ASN A 112 -9.14 -25.72 -12.58
N ASP A 113 -9.37 -24.81 -13.53
CA ASP A 113 -10.60 -23.99 -13.60
C ASP A 113 -11.91 -24.81 -13.53
N GLU A 114 -11.91 -26.04 -14.03
CA GLU A 114 -13.08 -26.95 -13.97
C GLU A 114 -13.21 -27.70 -12.63
N THR A 115 -12.09 -28.01 -11.98
CA THR A 115 -12.01 -28.75 -10.70
C THR A 115 -11.93 -27.83 -9.47
N MET A 116 -11.88 -26.52 -9.69
CA MET A 116 -11.70 -25.52 -8.65
C MET A 116 -12.98 -25.38 -7.84
N SER A 117 -13.07 -26.14 -6.76
CA SER A 117 -14.18 -26.03 -5.80
C SER A 117 -13.98 -24.79 -4.93
N HIS A 118 -14.42 -23.63 -5.43
CA HIS A 118 -14.68 -22.47 -4.59
C HIS A 118 -15.70 -22.82 -3.51
N LEU A 119 -15.61 -22.15 -2.36
CA LEU A 119 -16.70 -22.24 -1.39
C LEU A 119 -17.95 -21.63 -2.02
N SER A 120 -19.05 -22.38 -2.06
CA SER A 120 -20.31 -21.87 -2.63
C SER A 120 -20.77 -20.63 -1.85
N THR A 121 -21.47 -19.71 -2.53
CA THR A 121 -22.03 -18.51 -1.88
C THR A 121 -22.89 -18.88 -0.67
N HIS A 122 -23.65 -19.97 -0.77
CA HIS A 122 -24.48 -20.47 0.32
C HIS A 122 -23.65 -20.99 1.50
N ASN A 123 -22.59 -21.77 1.27
CA ASN A 123 -21.74 -22.29 2.35
C ASN A 123 -20.95 -21.16 3.03
N MET A 124 -20.57 -20.12 2.27
CA MET A 124 -19.95 -18.92 2.83
C MET A 124 -20.92 -18.17 3.74
N GLN A 125 -22.17 -17.99 3.30
CA GLN A 125 -23.23 -17.37 4.11
C GLN A 125 -23.52 -18.20 5.37
N ALA A 126 -23.64 -19.52 5.25
CA ALA A 126 -23.85 -20.41 6.40
C ALA A 126 -22.71 -20.31 7.43
N LEU A 127 -21.46 -20.15 6.98
CA LEU A 127 -20.31 -19.95 7.86
C LEU A 127 -20.36 -18.59 8.57
N VAL A 128 -20.78 -17.53 7.87
CA VAL A 128 -21.02 -16.21 8.47
C VAL A 128 -22.15 -16.30 9.49
N ASP A 129 -23.26 -16.95 9.16
CA ASP A 129 -24.39 -17.14 10.06
C ASP A 129 -23.98 -17.91 11.32
N GLU A 130 -23.23 -19.01 11.18
CA GLU A 130 -22.66 -19.78 12.31
C GLU A 130 -21.84 -18.88 13.25
N LEU A 131 -21.01 -17.98 12.70
CA LEU A 131 -20.20 -17.06 13.49
C LEU A 131 -21.00 -15.91 14.11
N THR A 132 -22.03 -15.41 13.44
CA THR A 132 -22.91 -14.37 14.00
C THR A 132 -23.74 -14.90 15.16
N ASN A 133 -24.09 -16.19 15.16
CA ASN A 133 -24.84 -16.85 16.22
C ASN A 133 -24.00 -17.17 17.48
N LEU A 134 -22.68 -17.01 17.43
CA LEU A 134 -21.82 -17.17 18.60
C LEU A 134 -22.06 -16.08 19.65
N GLU A 135 -21.74 -16.39 20.91
CA GLU A 135 -21.72 -15.44 22.01
C GLU A 135 -20.80 -14.26 21.73
N GLU A 136 -21.18 -13.08 22.23
CA GLU A 136 -20.44 -11.85 22.01
C GLU A 136 -19.08 -11.90 22.74
N SER A 137 -18.01 -11.90 21.96
CA SER A 137 -16.64 -12.01 22.44
C SER A 137 -15.67 -11.29 21.49
N ASP A 138 -14.49 -10.95 21.99
CA ASP A 138 -13.41 -10.41 21.14
C ASP A 138 -13.01 -11.38 20.04
N ILE A 139 -13.12 -12.68 20.30
CA ILE A 139 -12.84 -13.76 19.34
C ILE A 139 -13.84 -13.71 18.18
N LYS A 140 -15.14 -13.55 18.47
CA LYS A 140 -16.18 -13.36 17.45
C LYS A 140 -15.92 -12.15 16.58
N ARG A 141 -15.58 -11.00 17.18
CA ARG A 141 -15.29 -9.75 16.44
C ARG A 141 -14.11 -9.92 15.49
N ARG A 142 -13.04 -10.59 15.95
CA ARG A 142 -11.88 -10.92 15.11
C ARG A 142 -12.23 -11.87 13.97
N ALA A 143 -13.03 -12.90 14.22
CA ALA A 143 -13.46 -13.85 13.20
C ALA A 143 -14.34 -13.18 12.12
N LEU A 144 -15.30 -12.35 12.52
CA LEU A 144 -16.15 -11.60 11.60
C LEU A 144 -15.35 -10.59 10.76
N SER A 145 -14.40 -9.87 11.40
CA SER A 145 -13.50 -8.96 10.68
C SER A 145 -12.58 -9.70 9.70
N PHE A 146 -12.11 -10.89 10.05
CA PHE A 146 -11.29 -11.69 9.15
C PHE A 146 -12.10 -12.14 7.93
N ILE A 147 -13.33 -12.61 8.13
CA ILE A 147 -14.16 -13.08 7.01
C ILE A 147 -14.63 -11.95 6.10
N SER A 148 -14.86 -10.75 6.63
CA SER A 148 -15.27 -9.60 5.80
C SER A 148 -14.24 -9.22 4.74
N ASP A 149 -12.97 -9.59 4.93
CA ASP A 149 -11.89 -9.29 3.98
C ASP A 149 -11.92 -10.23 2.75
N TYR A 150 -12.63 -11.36 2.83
CA TYR A 150 -12.66 -12.37 1.76
C TYR A 150 -14.02 -12.46 1.08
N THR A 151 -13.97 -12.70 -0.23
CA THR A 151 -15.16 -13.08 -1.01
C THR A 151 -15.18 -14.59 -1.26
N PHE A 152 -16.33 -15.15 -1.64
CA PHE A 152 -16.46 -16.59 -1.95
C PHE A 152 -15.44 -17.09 -3.01
N LYS A 153 -14.98 -16.20 -3.89
CA LYS A 153 -13.94 -16.51 -4.91
C LYS A 153 -12.53 -16.61 -4.35
N ASP A 154 -12.30 -16.02 -3.17
CA ASP A 154 -11.00 -16.00 -2.50
C ASP A 154 -10.85 -17.21 -1.54
N VAL A 155 -11.90 -18.02 -1.40
CA VAL A 155 -11.97 -19.19 -0.51
C VAL A 155 -12.09 -20.48 -1.32
N PHE A 156 -11.23 -21.43 -1.01
CA PHE A 156 -11.10 -22.69 -1.74
C PHE A 156 -11.31 -23.88 -0.82
N LEU A 157 -12.08 -24.85 -1.27
CA LEU A 157 -12.28 -26.10 -0.56
C LEU A 157 -11.24 -27.12 -1.05
N ILE A 158 -10.58 -27.80 -0.13
CA ILE A 158 -9.60 -28.85 -0.45
C ILE A 158 -10.31 -30.20 -0.46
N ASN A 159 -10.36 -30.83 -1.62
CA ASN A 159 -10.81 -32.21 -1.75
C ASN A 159 -9.57 -33.13 -1.76
N LEU A 160 -9.26 -33.72 -0.61
CA LEU A 160 -8.23 -34.75 -0.50
C LEU A 160 -8.83 -36.12 -0.88
N THR A 161 -8.09 -36.95 -1.61
CA THR A 161 -8.49 -38.33 -1.92
C THR A 161 -8.39 -39.19 -0.67
N SER A 162 -9.29 -40.16 -0.45
CA SER A 162 -9.20 -41.03 0.73
C SER A 162 -7.92 -41.87 0.72
N ASP A 163 -7.55 -42.39 -0.44
CA ASP A 163 -6.40 -43.28 -0.60
C ASP A 163 -5.13 -42.49 -0.93
N SER A 164 -4.00 -42.93 -0.38
CA SER A 164 -2.69 -42.39 -0.73
C SER A 164 -2.38 -42.67 -2.20
N LEU A 165 -1.88 -41.65 -2.90
CA LEU A 165 -1.42 -41.78 -4.30
C LEU A 165 -0.08 -42.51 -4.41
N ARG A 166 0.62 -42.70 -3.29
CA ARG A 166 1.89 -43.41 -3.20
C ARG A 166 1.79 -44.57 -2.22
N ASN A 167 2.47 -45.65 -2.55
CA ASN A 167 2.61 -46.80 -1.67
C ASN A 167 3.50 -46.45 -0.47
N TRP A 168 3.36 -47.21 0.60
CA TRP A 168 4.18 -47.06 1.80
C TRP A 168 5.47 -47.86 1.66
N ASP A 169 6.49 -47.22 1.09
CA ASP A 169 7.78 -47.81 0.77
C ASP A 169 8.70 -47.98 2.00
N ILE A 170 8.22 -48.68 3.05
CA ILE A 170 9.00 -48.99 4.25
C ILE A 170 9.78 -50.29 4.09
N SER A 171 11.06 -50.28 4.45
CA SER A 171 11.88 -51.50 4.47
C SER A 171 11.41 -52.45 5.58
N LEU A 172 11.52 -53.77 5.38
CA LEU A 172 11.21 -54.76 6.41
C LEU A 172 11.92 -54.51 7.76
N PRO A 173 13.23 -54.19 7.82
CA PRO A 173 13.87 -53.82 9.08
C PRO A 173 13.32 -52.51 9.65
N GLY A 174 13.08 -51.49 8.81
CA GLY A 174 12.49 -50.23 9.27
C GLY A 174 11.08 -50.41 9.84
N LYS A 175 10.27 -51.31 9.27
CA LYS A 175 8.95 -51.65 9.79
C LYS A 175 9.03 -52.29 11.18
N LYS A 176 10.00 -53.17 11.43
CA LYS A 176 10.23 -53.76 12.76
C LYS A 176 10.68 -52.71 13.77
N GLN A 177 11.60 -51.82 13.37
CA GLN A 177 12.06 -50.72 14.22
C GLN A 177 10.91 -49.78 14.59
N LEU A 178 10.07 -49.40 13.62
CA LEU A 178 8.89 -48.58 13.87
C LEU A 178 7.94 -49.25 14.88
N MET A 179 7.73 -50.57 14.75
CA MET A 179 6.91 -51.30 15.71
C MET A 179 7.51 -51.29 17.12
N GLU A 180 8.82 -51.50 17.25
CA GLU A 180 9.51 -51.43 18.55
C GLU A 180 9.42 -50.03 19.17
N GLU A 181 9.59 -48.97 18.36
CA GLU A 181 9.48 -47.58 18.80
C GLU A 181 8.06 -47.21 19.24
N LEU A 182 7.04 -47.64 18.51
CA LEU A 182 5.64 -47.42 18.88
C LEU A 182 5.21 -48.21 20.13
N GLN A 183 5.86 -49.35 20.42
CA GLN A 183 5.66 -50.14 21.64
C GLN A 183 6.40 -49.52 22.83
N SER A 184 7.53 -48.87 22.57
CA SER A 184 8.32 -48.21 23.58
C SER A 184 7.59 -46.99 24.19
N LEU A 185 8.03 -46.56 25.38
CA LEU A 185 7.56 -45.32 26.02
C LEU A 185 8.16 -44.05 25.40
N GLN A 186 8.88 -44.15 24.28
CA GLN A 186 9.48 -42.99 23.62
C GLN A 186 8.40 -42.15 22.91
N THR A 187 8.58 -40.83 22.95
CA THR A 187 7.67 -39.89 22.31
C THR A 187 7.92 -39.87 20.80
N THR A 188 7.18 -40.69 20.06
CA THR A 188 7.15 -40.63 18.59
C THR A 188 6.29 -39.45 18.15
N GLN A 189 6.70 -38.74 17.10
CA GLN A 189 5.93 -37.63 16.53
C GLN A 189 5.33 -38.02 15.19
N ILE A 190 4.13 -37.51 14.91
CA ILE A 190 3.53 -37.51 13.58
C ILE A 190 3.68 -36.12 12.97
N VAL A 191 4.10 -36.07 11.72
CA VAL A 191 4.38 -34.86 10.95
C VAL A 191 3.39 -34.77 9.81
N PHE A 192 2.66 -33.65 9.74
CA PHE A 192 1.80 -33.27 8.62
C PHE A 192 2.48 -32.14 7.84
N GLU A 193 2.70 -32.34 6.55
CA GLU A 193 3.28 -31.36 5.64
C GLU A 193 2.22 -30.98 4.59
N ILE A 194 1.89 -29.68 4.53
CA ILE A 194 0.99 -29.11 3.54
C ILE A 194 1.79 -28.10 2.72
N SER A 195 1.89 -28.32 1.42
CA SER A 195 2.56 -27.37 0.51
C SER A 195 1.59 -26.93 -0.59
N LEU A 196 1.37 -25.62 -0.69
CA LEU A 196 0.47 -25.02 -1.67
C LEU A 196 1.26 -24.24 -2.72
N LEU A 197 1.05 -24.57 -3.99
CA LEU A 197 1.61 -23.87 -5.14
C LEU A 197 0.63 -22.82 -5.65
N ARG A 198 1.11 -21.58 -5.77
CA ARG A 198 0.31 -20.45 -6.24
C ARG A 198 1.13 -19.50 -7.12
N PRO A 199 0.56 -18.90 -8.17
CA PRO A 199 1.22 -17.81 -8.89
C PRO A 199 1.27 -16.54 -8.03
N VAL A 200 2.45 -15.94 -7.91
CA VAL A 200 2.67 -14.62 -7.32
C VAL A 200 3.34 -13.77 -8.40
N ASP A 201 2.59 -12.80 -8.94
CA ASP A 201 2.95 -12.04 -10.13
C ASP A 201 3.27 -12.95 -11.33
N SER A 202 4.51 -12.94 -11.83
CA SER A 202 4.98 -13.76 -12.95
C SER A 202 5.62 -15.09 -12.53
N THR A 203 5.79 -15.32 -11.22
CA THR A 203 6.49 -16.51 -10.68
C THR A 203 5.53 -17.44 -9.97
N GLN A 204 5.88 -18.72 -9.83
CA GLN A 204 5.14 -19.66 -9.00
C GLN A 204 5.87 -19.87 -7.69
N ARG A 205 5.13 -19.84 -6.58
CA ARG A 205 5.69 -19.94 -5.23
C ARG A 205 5.01 -21.06 -4.43
N TRP A 206 5.82 -21.78 -3.67
CA TRP A 206 5.36 -22.75 -2.68
C TRP A 206 5.18 -22.07 -1.33
N HIS A 207 4.03 -22.34 -0.70
CA HIS A 207 3.70 -21.96 0.66
C HIS A 207 3.59 -23.23 1.49
N GLU A 208 4.53 -23.44 2.40
CA GLU A 208 4.65 -24.66 3.19
C GLU A 208 4.16 -24.44 4.61
N PHE A 209 3.52 -25.46 5.17
CA PHE A 209 3.12 -25.59 6.57
C PHE A 209 3.49 -26.98 7.05
N ILE A 210 4.22 -27.05 8.17
CA ILE A 210 4.66 -28.31 8.79
C ILE A 210 4.16 -28.29 10.23
N LEU A 211 3.41 -29.33 10.60
CA LEU A 211 2.92 -29.57 11.94
C LEU A 211 3.48 -30.89 12.46
N ALA A 212 4.34 -30.83 13.47
CA ALA A 212 4.85 -32.00 14.18
C ALA A 212 4.17 -32.11 15.55
N THR A 213 3.54 -33.25 15.81
CA THR A 213 2.76 -33.47 17.05
C THR A 213 3.13 -34.81 17.67
N ALA A 214 3.32 -34.83 18.98
CA ALA A 214 3.61 -36.08 19.70
C ALA A 214 2.40 -37.01 19.68
N LEU A 215 2.64 -38.29 19.34
CA LEU A 215 1.63 -39.34 19.40
C LEU A 215 1.35 -39.68 20.87
N THR A 216 0.07 -39.72 21.22
CA THR A 216 -0.36 -40.21 22.53
C THR A 216 -0.14 -41.73 22.61
N SER A 217 0.13 -42.28 23.80
CA SER A 217 0.25 -43.74 24.00
C SER A 217 -0.95 -44.56 23.46
N LYS A 218 -2.16 -43.99 23.47
CA LYS A 218 -3.33 -44.60 22.83
C LYS A 218 -3.21 -44.64 21.30
N GLN A 219 -2.72 -43.57 20.69
CA GLN A 219 -2.55 -43.46 19.24
C GLN A 219 -1.41 -44.36 18.75
N SER A 220 -0.30 -44.44 19.49
CA SER A 220 0.81 -45.34 19.12
C SER A 220 0.36 -46.81 19.14
N LYS A 221 -0.40 -47.22 20.15
CA LYS A 221 -1.00 -48.57 20.21
C LYS A 221 -1.97 -48.82 19.05
N ILE A 222 -2.78 -47.83 18.68
CA ILE A 222 -3.67 -47.92 17.52
C ILE A 222 -2.88 -48.13 16.22
N PHE A 223 -1.80 -47.37 16.00
CA PHE A 223 -0.95 -47.56 14.83
C PHE A 223 -0.32 -48.96 14.80
N LEU A 224 0.13 -49.47 15.95
CA LEU A 224 0.62 -50.86 16.05
C LEU A 224 -0.44 -51.89 15.67
N ASP A 225 -1.64 -51.76 16.21
CA ASP A 225 -2.74 -52.67 15.94
C ASP A 225 -3.18 -52.62 14.47
N LEU A 226 -3.13 -51.45 13.83
CA LEU A 226 -3.36 -51.28 12.39
C LEU A 226 -2.27 -51.96 11.56
N ILE A 227 -0.99 -51.76 11.90
CA ILE A 227 0.13 -52.33 11.14
C ILE A 227 0.18 -53.86 11.28
N ASN A 228 -0.18 -54.38 12.46
CA ASN A 228 -0.27 -55.83 12.72
C ASN A 228 -1.52 -56.47 12.10
N GLY A 229 -2.51 -55.67 11.66
CA GLY A 229 -3.77 -56.16 11.13
C GLY A 229 -4.76 -56.65 12.19
N ASN A 230 -4.55 -56.30 13.47
CA ASN A 230 -5.49 -56.60 14.56
C ASN A 230 -6.79 -55.78 14.40
N ILE A 231 -6.65 -54.56 13.88
CA ILE A 231 -7.73 -53.62 13.64
C ILE A 231 -7.64 -53.18 12.18
N THR A 232 -8.78 -53.04 11.50
CA THR A 232 -8.83 -52.60 10.09
C THR A 232 -8.92 -51.09 9.93
N THR A 233 -9.66 -50.42 10.81
CA THR A 233 -9.86 -48.96 10.78
C THR A 233 -9.77 -48.37 12.18
N ALA A 234 -9.20 -47.19 12.32
CA ALA A 234 -9.17 -46.49 13.60
C ALA A 234 -9.37 -44.98 13.45
N ARG A 235 -10.13 -44.40 14.37
CA ARG A 235 -10.42 -42.97 14.40
C ARG A 235 -9.50 -42.26 15.39
N MET A 236 -8.81 -41.23 14.92
CA MET A 236 -7.84 -40.46 15.70
C MET A 236 -8.05 -38.96 15.52
N SER A 237 -7.79 -38.22 16.60
CA SER A 237 -7.82 -36.76 16.64
C SER A 237 -6.40 -36.21 16.54
N PHE A 238 -6.17 -35.27 15.63
CA PHE A 238 -4.91 -34.53 15.53
C PHE A 238 -5.18 -33.03 15.62
N PRO A 239 -4.25 -32.22 16.19
CA PRO A 239 -4.38 -30.76 16.28
C PRO A 239 -4.08 -30.07 14.93
N LEU A 240 -4.73 -30.55 13.86
CA LEU A 240 -4.63 -30.01 12.52
C LEU A 240 -5.86 -29.12 12.28
N ALA A 241 -5.63 -27.82 12.10
CA ALA A 241 -6.68 -26.84 11.92
C ALA A 241 -7.44 -27.03 10.60
N GLN A 242 -8.77 -26.87 10.63
CA GLN A 242 -9.61 -27.02 9.44
C GLN A 242 -9.43 -25.88 8.44
N TYR A 243 -9.33 -24.64 8.95
CA TYR A 243 -9.21 -23.44 8.13
C TYR A 243 -7.74 -23.01 8.05
N LEU A 244 -7.24 -22.84 6.83
CA LEU A 244 -5.88 -22.43 6.53
C LEU A 244 -5.91 -21.06 5.83
N LEU A 245 -4.86 -20.27 6.02
CA LEU A 245 -4.63 -18.97 5.43
C LEU A 245 -3.35 -19.02 4.60
N THR A 246 -3.47 -18.60 3.34
CA THR A 246 -2.34 -18.43 2.42
C THR A 246 -2.04 -16.94 2.25
N PRO A 247 -1.03 -16.40 2.95
CA PRO A 247 -0.61 -15.02 2.75
C PRO A 247 0.02 -14.84 1.36
N PRO A 248 0.07 -13.60 0.82
CA PRO A 248 0.66 -13.35 -0.49
C PRO A 248 2.17 -13.62 -0.48
N ASN A 249 2.82 -13.33 0.65
CA ASN A 249 4.23 -13.62 0.92
C ASN A 249 4.35 -14.36 2.25
N GLY A 250 5.07 -15.48 2.27
CA GLY A 250 5.36 -16.22 3.50
C GLY A 250 4.92 -17.67 3.45
N ARG A 251 4.78 -18.27 4.63
CA ARG A 251 4.38 -19.67 4.83
C ARG A 251 2.87 -19.79 4.96
N LEU A 252 2.34 -20.99 4.71
CA LEU A 252 0.94 -21.29 4.96
C LEU A 252 0.71 -21.30 6.48
N GLN A 253 -0.40 -20.73 6.94
CA GLN A 253 -0.70 -20.55 8.36
C GLN A 253 -2.11 -21.06 8.67
N PRO A 254 -2.39 -21.50 9.91
CA PRO A 254 -3.76 -21.71 10.34
C PRO A 254 -4.52 -20.37 10.43
N ALA A 255 -5.78 -20.36 10.01
CA ALA A 255 -6.65 -19.19 10.17
C ALA A 255 -7.17 -19.11 11.63
N ASP A 256 -6.30 -18.72 12.55
CA ASP A 256 -6.55 -18.77 14.00
C ASP A 256 -7.84 -18.07 14.42
N ALA A 257 -8.17 -16.93 13.81
CA ALA A 257 -9.39 -16.18 14.11
C ALA A 257 -10.66 -17.04 13.96
N ILE A 258 -10.77 -17.81 12.87
CA ILE A 258 -11.93 -18.69 12.62
C ILE A 258 -11.79 -19.98 13.41
N ASN A 259 -10.61 -20.61 13.41
CA ASN A 259 -10.41 -21.90 14.08
C ASN A 259 -10.66 -21.81 15.59
N LEU A 260 -10.27 -20.70 16.23
CA LEU A 260 -10.54 -20.46 17.65
C LEU A 260 -12.04 -20.17 17.90
N ALA A 261 -12.67 -19.34 17.05
CA ALA A 261 -14.09 -19.00 17.18
C ALA A 261 -14.99 -20.24 17.07
N LEU A 262 -14.75 -21.09 16.07
CA LEU A 262 -15.53 -22.30 15.80
C LEU A 262 -15.00 -23.55 16.52
N LYS A 263 -13.93 -23.43 17.31
CA LYS A 263 -13.25 -24.55 17.98
C LYS A 263 -12.82 -25.67 17.01
N ARG A 264 -12.37 -25.32 15.80
CA ARG A 264 -11.95 -26.24 14.70
C ARG A 264 -10.44 -26.47 14.63
N ILE A 265 -9.78 -26.50 15.79
CA ILE A 265 -8.32 -26.66 15.92
C ILE A 265 -7.91 -28.13 15.77
N HIS A 266 -8.81 -29.05 16.14
CA HIS A 266 -8.60 -30.48 16.02
C HIS A 266 -9.44 -31.07 14.89
N SER A 267 -8.79 -31.84 14.03
CA SER A 267 -9.44 -32.58 12.95
C SER A 267 -9.47 -34.07 13.29
N MET A 268 -10.64 -34.67 13.07
CA MET A 268 -10.84 -36.11 13.21
C MET A 268 -10.54 -36.79 11.88
N SER A 269 -9.77 -37.87 11.95
CA SER A 269 -9.38 -38.68 10.80
C SER A 269 -9.57 -40.16 11.10
N THR A 270 -10.02 -40.93 10.12
CA THR A 270 -10.04 -42.39 10.18
C THR A 270 -8.94 -42.94 9.29
N TRP A 271 -8.09 -43.77 9.89
CA TRP A 271 -6.91 -44.36 9.28
C TRP A 271 -7.15 -45.83 9.02
N GLN A 272 -6.73 -46.29 7.86
CA GLN A 272 -6.79 -47.69 7.47
C GLN A 272 -5.52 -48.08 6.72
N TYR A 273 -5.03 -49.27 7.01
CA TYR A 273 -3.84 -49.84 6.38
C TYR A 273 -4.27 -51.02 5.49
N HIS A 274 -3.99 -50.92 4.19
CA HIS A 274 -4.34 -51.95 3.21
C HIS A 274 -3.20 -52.94 2.92
N GLY A 275 -2.06 -52.82 3.62
CA GLY A 275 -0.85 -53.62 3.37
C GLY A 275 0.19 -52.86 2.55
N ASP A 276 -0.20 -52.37 1.38
CA ASP A 276 0.71 -51.65 0.47
C ASP A 276 0.64 -50.13 0.64
N TYR A 277 -0.53 -49.61 1.01
CA TYR A 277 -0.78 -48.17 1.17
C TYR A 277 -1.68 -47.88 2.37
N TRP A 278 -1.71 -46.62 2.78
CA TRP A 278 -2.64 -46.12 3.79
C TRP A 278 -3.76 -45.30 3.15
N SER A 279 -4.94 -45.38 3.75
CA SER A 279 -6.07 -44.54 3.45
C SER A 279 -6.45 -43.71 4.68
N ILE A 280 -6.71 -42.43 4.44
CA ILE A 280 -7.11 -41.45 5.46
C ILE A 280 -8.36 -40.74 4.96
N THR A 281 -9.45 -40.85 5.71
CA THR A 281 -10.64 -40.03 5.50
C THR A 281 -10.84 -39.05 6.63
N TRP A 282 -10.95 -37.78 6.28
CA TRP A 282 -11.20 -36.69 7.22
C TRP A 282 -12.71 -36.45 7.33
N ASP A 283 -13.21 -36.31 8.56
CA ASP A 283 -14.64 -36.04 8.78
C ASP A 283 -15.06 -34.66 8.23
N GLN A 284 -14.10 -33.74 8.15
CA GLN A 284 -14.31 -32.37 7.70
C GLN A 284 -13.38 -32.05 6.55
N LYS A 285 -13.90 -31.30 5.58
CA LYS A 285 -13.11 -30.78 4.47
C LYS A 285 -12.30 -29.57 4.92
N PHE A 286 -11.03 -29.52 4.54
CA PHE A 286 -10.18 -28.36 4.79
C PHE A 286 -10.55 -27.22 3.85
N VAL A 287 -10.43 -25.99 4.34
CA VAL A 287 -10.76 -24.77 3.60
C VAL A 287 -9.57 -23.82 3.67
N ILE A 288 -9.17 -23.28 2.52
CA ILE A 288 -8.08 -22.32 2.40
C ILE A 288 -8.64 -20.95 2.06
N PHE A 289 -8.32 -19.96 2.87
CA PHE A 289 -8.44 -18.54 2.57
C PHE A 289 -7.17 -18.08 1.85
N VAL A 290 -7.33 -17.46 0.69
CA VAL A 290 -6.22 -17.09 -0.17
C VAL A 290 -6.19 -15.57 -0.31
N ASP A 291 -5.16 -14.94 0.26
CA ASP A 291 -5.03 -13.47 0.25
C ASP A 291 -4.81 -12.93 -1.15
N ARG A 292 -5.25 -11.71 -1.42
CA ARG A 292 -4.97 -11.06 -2.71
C ARG A 292 -3.50 -10.65 -2.80
N VAL A 293 -2.93 -10.75 -4.00
CA VAL A 293 -1.54 -10.38 -4.28
C VAL A 293 -1.52 -8.95 -4.80
N VAL A 294 -0.78 -8.10 -4.11
CA VAL A 294 -0.48 -6.73 -4.57
C VAL A 294 0.72 -6.81 -5.52
N PRO A 295 0.61 -6.27 -6.75
CA PRO A 295 1.71 -6.22 -7.72
C PRO A 295 3.07 -5.82 -7.13
N SER A 296 4.15 -6.49 -7.56
CA SER A 296 5.52 -6.26 -7.08
C SER A 296 5.99 -4.80 -7.04
N TRP A 297 5.60 -3.95 -7.99
CA TRP A 297 6.00 -2.54 -7.96
C TRP A 297 5.39 -1.77 -6.78
N MET A 298 4.19 -2.16 -6.35
CA MET A 298 3.52 -1.59 -5.19
C MET A 298 4.08 -2.17 -3.90
N SER A 299 4.46 -3.46 -3.85
CA SER A 299 4.97 -4.09 -2.62
C SER A 299 6.24 -3.43 -2.08
N ILE A 300 7.07 -2.86 -2.95
CA ILE A 300 8.25 -2.06 -2.58
C ILE A 300 7.85 -0.78 -1.83
N VAL A 301 6.76 -0.14 -2.25
CA VAL A 301 6.24 1.11 -1.66
C VAL A 301 5.39 0.81 -0.41
N VAL A 302 4.62 -0.27 -0.45
CA VAL A 302 3.67 -0.74 0.57
C VAL A 302 4.36 -1.49 1.71
N GLY A 303 5.58 -1.98 1.51
CA GLY A 303 6.38 -2.62 2.55
C GLY A 303 6.59 -1.70 3.76
N SER A 304 6.71 -2.30 4.95
CA SER A 304 6.75 -1.57 6.24
C SER A 304 7.82 -0.47 6.30
N GLY A 305 8.95 -0.63 5.59
CA GLY A 305 9.99 0.39 5.48
C GLY A 305 9.75 1.45 4.39
N GLY A 306 9.12 1.07 3.28
CA GLY A 306 8.87 1.96 2.13
C GLY A 306 7.86 3.05 2.44
N MET A 307 6.81 2.70 3.18
CA MET A 307 5.77 3.64 3.61
C MET A 307 6.32 4.77 4.48
N VAL A 308 7.09 4.42 5.51
CA VAL A 308 7.63 5.40 6.45
C VAL A 308 8.60 6.33 5.72
N ALA A 309 9.46 5.78 4.85
CA ALA A 309 10.38 6.58 4.05
C ALA A 309 9.64 7.53 3.09
N MET A 310 8.59 7.05 2.41
CA MET A 310 7.76 7.89 1.53
C MET A 310 7.06 9.01 2.32
N TYR A 311 6.48 8.68 3.46
CA TYR A 311 5.78 9.65 4.30
C TYR A 311 6.73 10.75 4.82
N VAL A 312 7.90 10.36 5.33
CA VAL A 312 8.95 11.30 5.75
C VAL A 312 9.40 12.17 4.58
N ALA A 313 9.62 11.59 3.40
CA ALA A 313 10.00 12.36 2.20
C ALA A 313 8.94 13.40 1.82
N VAL A 314 7.66 13.02 1.79
CA VAL A 314 6.55 13.95 1.50
C VAL A 314 6.50 15.07 2.53
N ILE A 315 6.58 14.77 3.83
CA ILE A 315 6.59 15.80 4.87
C ILE A 315 7.76 16.76 4.72
N LEU A 316 8.96 16.25 4.44
CA LEU A 316 10.15 17.09 4.27
C LEU A 316 10.03 18.01 3.06
N VAL A 317 9.54 17.49 1.93
CA VAL A 317 9.33 18.26 0.70
C VAL A 317 8.26 19.32 0.91
N VAL A 318 7.08 18.93 1.42
CA VAL A 318 5.98 19.85 1.70
C VAL A 318 6.40 20.89 2.74
N GLY A 319 7.08 20.49 3.81
CA GLY A 319 7.60 21.39 4.83
C GLY A 319 8.59 22.40 4.26
N ARG A 320 9.43 22.01 3.29
CA ARG A 320 10.32 22.93 2.58
C ARG A 320 9.54 23.95 1.75
N PHE A 321 8.55 23.51 0.98
CA PHE A 321 7.70 24.41 0.20
C PHE A 321 6.91 25.39 1.08
N VAL A 322 6.29 24.89 2.15
CA VAL A 322 5.55 25.73 3.11
C VAL A 322 6.49 26.75 3.74
N ARG A 323 7.72 26.36 4.10
CA ARG A 323 8.73 27.27 4.63
C ARG A 323 9.10 28.38 3.64
N GLU A 324 9.17 28.07 2.35
CA GLU A 324 9.49 29.03 1.30
C GLU A 324 8.34 30.02 1.05
N ILE A 325 7.09 29.55 1.12
CA ILE A 325 5.89 30.41 1.00
C ILE A 325 5.75 31.35 2.22
N VAL A 326 5.98 30.84 3.44
CA VAL A 326 5.81 31.64 4.66
C VAL A 326 6.97 32.61 4.87
N ARG A 327 8.18 32.24 4.44
CA ARG A 327 9.36 33.09 4.56
C ARG A 327 9.50 33.97 3.32
N THR A 328 8.78 35.09 3.29
CA THR A 328 9.10 36.15 2.33
C THR A 328 10.48 36.72 2.67
N PRO A 329 11.46 36.63 1.77
CA PRO A 329 12.78 37.14 2.08
C PRO A 329 12.76 38.67 1.99
N ILE A 330 13.36 39.34 2.97
CA ILE A 330 13.34 40.81 3.12
C ILE A 330 13.87 41.53 1.86
N HIS A 331 14.75 40.89 1.08
CA HIS A 331 15.27 41.48 -0.16
C HIS A 331 14.21 41.62 -1.27
N ASN A 332 13.14 40.81 -1.26
CA ASN A 332 12.03 40.95 -2.21
C ASN A 332 11.11 42.12 -1.88
N ALA A 333 11.12 42.61 -0.63
CA ALA A 333 10.25 43.69 -0.18
C ALA A 333 10.41 44.99 -1.00
N MET A 334 11.57 45.19 -1.64
CA MET A 334 11.81 46.34 -2.50
C MET A 334 10.93 46.34 -3.76
N ILE A 335 10.74 45.16 -4.38
CA ILE A 335 9.96 45.00 -5.62
C ILE A 335 8.49 44.73 -5.27
N GLU A 336 8.24 43.91 -4.25
CA GLU A 336 6.88 43.52 -3.84
C GLU A 336 6.04 44.67 -3.27
N ASN A 337 6.66 45.78 -2.84
CA ASN A 337 5.95 46.92 -2.26
C ASN A 337 6.08 48.19 -3.12
N ILE A 338 6.28 48.04 -4.43
CA ILE A 338 6.31 49.18 -5.35
C ILE A 338 4.91 49.80 -5.46
N PRO A 339 4.74 51.11 -5.23
CA PRO A 339 3.40 51.72 -5.23
C PRO A 339 2.81 51.91 -6.64
N ASN A 340 3.63 52.18 -7.67
CA ASN A 340 3.19 52.28 -9.07
C ASN A 340 4.23 51.68 -10.03
N CYS A 341 3.82 50.68 -10.80
CA CYS A 341 4.66 49.94 -11.73
C CYS A 341 4.65 50.48 -13.18
N GLU A 342 3.75 51.40 -13.55
CA GLU A 342 3.51 51.80 -14.94
C GLU A 342 4.76 52.34 -15.66
N ASN A 343 5.52 53.21 -15.00
CA ASN A 343 6.71 53.81 -15.62
C ASN A 343 7.83 52.79 -15.83
N LEU A 344 7.84 51.69 -15.05
CA LEU A 344 8.81 50.62 -15.16
C LEU A 344 8.37 49.63 -16.26
N LEU A 345 7.08 49.28 -16.30
CA LEU A 345 6.48 48.49 -17.39
C LEU A 345 6.65 49.16 -18.76
N ARG A 346 6.47 50.48 -18.86
CA ARG A 346 6.76 51.23 -20.10
C ARG A 346 8.21 51.06 -20.55
N LEU A 347 9.17 51.07 -19.63
CA LEU A 347 10.58 50.86 -19.97
C LEU A 347 10.83 49.43 -20.48
N PHE A 348 10.17 48.42 -19.91
CA PHE A 348 10.23 47.06 -20.44
C PHE A 348 9.62 46.96 -21.85
N HIS A 349 8.44 47.55 -22.06
CA HIS A 349 7.81 47.62 -23.38
C HIS A 349 8.67 48.37 -24.40
N ASP A 350 9.34 49.46 -24.02
CA ASP A 350 10.28 50.16 -24.89
C ASP A 350 11.45 49.25 -25.30
N ILE A 351 11.97 48.41 -24.39
CA ILE A 351 13.02 47.42 -24.70
C ILE A 351 12.49 46.39 -25.71
N TYR A 352 11.28 45.86 -25.50
CA TYR A 352 10.67 44.91 -26.43
C TYR A 352 10.44 45.53 -27.82
N VAL A 353 9.93 46.76 -27.90
CA VAL A 353 9.71 47.48 -29.16
C VAL A 353 11.03 47.72 -29.89
N VAL A 354 12.07 48.16 -29.19
CA VAL A 354 13.39 48.42 -29.78
C VAL A 354 14.04 47.14 -30.30
N ARG A 355 13.82 46.01 -29.62
CA ARG A 355 14.24 44.68 -30.07
C ARG A 355 13.52 44.27 -31.37
N GLU A 356 12.21 44.44 -31.44
CA GLU A 356 11.44 44.17 -32.67
C GLU A 356 11.87 45.08 -33.84
N LYS A 357 12.29 46.31 -33.57
CA LYS A 357 12.84 47.23 -34.58
C LYS A 357 14.31 46.97 -34.93
N HIS A 358 14.93 45.93 -34.37
CA HIS A 358 16.34 45.57 -34.58
C HIS A 358 17.33 46.71 -34.27
N GLN A 359 16.98 47.62 -33.37
CA GLN A 359 17.88 48.70 -32.93
C GLN A 359 18.69 48.27 -31.70
N PHE A 360 19.61 47.33 -31.93
CA PHE A 360 20.38 46.64 -30.88
C PHE A 360 21.20 47.57 -29.97
N TYR A 361 21.77 48.65 -30.51
CA TYR A 361 22.49 49.63 -29.69
C TYR A 361 21.58 50.32 -28.67
N LEU A 362 20.35 50.65 -29.08
CA LEU A 362 19.38 51.27 -28.21
C LEU A 362 18.83 50.25 -27.18
N GLU A 363 18.67 48.98 -27.58
CA GLU A 363 18.31 47.87 -26.69
C GLU A 363 19.33 47.75 -25.54
N SER A 364 20.62 47.68 -25.85
CA SER A 364 21.69 47.61 -24.84
C SER A 364 21.69 48.84 -23.91
N ARG A 365 21.41 50.04 -24.45
CA ARG A 365 21.37 51.27 -23.66
C ARG A 365 20.16 51.33 -22.73
N LEU A 366 18.98 50.92 -23.19
CA LEU A 366 17.77 50.84 -22.37
C LEU A 366 17.89 49.75 -21.30
N TYR A 367 18.49 48.60 -21.64
CA TYR A 367 18.81 47.56 -20.68
C TYR A 367 19.80 48.05 -19.61
N GLY A 368 20.85 48.77 -20.00
CA GLY A 368 21.77 49.39 -19.03
C GLY A 368 21.08 50.36 -18.07
N LYS A 369 20.11 51.15 -18.57
CA LYS A 369 19.25 52.02 -17.74
C LYS A 369 18.37 51.21 -16.78
N LEU A 370 17.78 50.11 -17.25
CA LEU A 370 16.98 49.20 -16.43
C LEU A 370 17.82 48.60 -15.29
N VAL A 371 19.00 48.07 -15.60
CA VAL A 371 19.91 47.49 -14.61
C VAL A 371 20.32 48.52 -13.56
N PHE A 372 20.59 49.77 -13.98
CA PHE A 372 20.91 50.86 -13.05
C PHE A 372 19.75 51.14 -12.08
N LEU A 373 18.51 51.21 -12.60
CA LEU A 373 17.31 51.41 -11.78
C LEU A 373 17.12 50.27 -10.77
N MET A 374 17.27 49.02 -11.21
CA MET A 374 17.10 47.84 -10.33
C MET A 374 18.21 47.70 -9.28
N ARG A 375 19.38 48.30 -9.51
CA ARG A 375 20.52 48.28 -8.58
C ARG A 375 20.41 49.34 -7.48
N SER A 376 19.68 50.44 -7.70
CA SER A 376 19.56 51.53 -6.74
C SER A 376 18.11 51.70 -6.21
N PRO A 377 17.82 51.24 -4.97
CA PRO A 377 16.47 51.31 -4.39
C PRO A 377 15.92 52.73 -4.35
N GLU A 378 16.77 53.72 -4.10
CA GLU A 378 16.36 55.12 -4.02
C GLU A 378 15.84 55.65 -5.37
N THR A 379 16.52 55.29 -6.47
CA THR A 379 16.10 55.69 -7.81
C THR A 379 14.82 54.98 -8.22
N LEU A 380 14.69 53.70 -7.88
CA LEU A 380 13.50 52.89 -8.12
C LEU A 380 12.28 53.50 -7.41
N ILE A 381 12.41 53.81 -6.11
CA ILE A 381 11.35 54.46 -5.33
C ILE A 381 10.95 55.80 -5.96
N ARG A 382 11.92 56.64 -6.37
CA ARG A 382 11.61 57.93 -7.01
C ARG A 382 10.88 57.74 -8.35
N TRP A 383 11.25 56.73 -9.13
CA TRP A 383 10.66 56.43 -10.44
C TRP A 383 9.22 55.89 -10.35
N CYS A 384 8.95 55.12 -9.30
CA CYS A 384 7.67 54.45 -9.05
C CYS A 384 6.70 55.23 -8.14
N ARG A 385 7.00 56.47 -7.77
CA ARG A 385 6.05 57.31 -7.01
C ARG A 385 4.82 57.66 -7.84
N TYR A 386 3.66 57.69 -7.17
CA TYR A 386 2.46 58.31 -7.74
C TYR A 386 2.72 59.79 -8.04
N ARG A 387 2.50 60.20 -9.30
CA ARG A 387 2.47 61.62 -9.63
C ARG A 387 1.09 62.16 -9.29
N VAL A 388 0.99 62.82 -8.13
CA VAL A 388 -0.20 63.61 -7.81
C VAL A 388 -0.20 64.81 -8.76
N LYS A 389 -1.12 64.83 -9.73
CA LYS A 389 -1.41 66.07 -10.45
C LYS A 389 -2.06 67.01 -9.43
N VAL A 390 -1.28 67.96 -8.91
CA VAL A 390 -1.84 69.08 -8.17
C VAL A 390 -2.74 69.81 -9.16
N LYS A 391 -4.06 69.78 -8.90
CA LYS A 391 -5.00 70.66 -9.58
C LYS A 391 -4.61 72.05 -9.11
N ASN A 392 -3.97 72.84 -9.98
CA ASN A 392 -3.86 74.27 -9.73
C ASN A 392 -5.30 74.82 -9.78
N GLU A 393 -5.78 75.30 -8.64
CA GLU A 393 -7.08 75.97 -8.49
C GLU A 393 -7.14 77.28 -9.30
#